data_AF-X1HRY7-F1
#
_entry.id   AF-X1HRY7-F1
#
_cell.length_a   1.000
_cell.length_b   1.000
_cell.length_c   1.000
_cell.angle_alpha   90.00
_cell.angle_beta   90.00
_cell.angle_gamma   90.00
#
_symmetry.space_group_name_H-M   'P 1'
#
loop_
_entity.id
_entity.type
_entity.pdbx_description
1 polymer ?
#
loop_
_entity_poly.entity_id
_entity_poly.type
_entity_poly.pdbx_seq_one_letter_code
_entity_poly.pdbx_strand_id
1 'polypeptide(L)'
;MRLTKFLLLLLSLALVLSFISCAQMTGPEKDVIVKITARRIAFHGFKTNPDLFTSLGKIAKESCQGLSDQAQPADIAFKVIIEAITTKSKDRLLAQDIQDIVALIGIKFDAAFTLLGLTPDKLKFITLFVCSFSQGIEAAQQTTN
;
A
#
# COMPACT_ATOMS: atom_id res chain seq x y z
N MET A 1 -19.24 -37.18 32.68
CA MET A 1 -18.47 -37.52 31.45
C MET A 1 -18.98 -36.90 30.14
N ARG A 2 -20.25 -36.47 30.02
CA ARG A 2 -20.75 -35.84 28.77
C ARG A 2 -20.32 -34.36 28.63
N LEU A 3 -20.28 -33.61 29.72
CA LEU A 3 -19.91 -32.18 29.73
C LEU A 3 -18.44 -31.94 29.34
N THR A 4 -17.53 -32.77 29.84
CA THR A 4 -16.09 -32.68 29.53
C THR A 4 -15.78 -32.99 28.06
N LYS A 5 -16.54 -33.90 27.43
CA LYS A 5 -16.44 -34.21 26.00
C LYS A 5 -16.90 -33.04 25.13
N PHE A 6 -17.99 -32.35 25.53
CA PHE A 6 -18.46 -31.15 24.86
C PHE A 6 -17.45 -29.99 24.97
N LEU A 7 -16.85 -29.82 26.15
CA LEU A 7 -15.84 -28.77 26.37
C LEU A 7 -14.60 -28.99 25.49
N LEU A 8 -14.12 -30.25 25.38
CA LEU A 8 -13.00 -30.63 24.52
C LEU A 8 -13.31 -30.43 23.03
N LEU A 9 -14.55 -30.70 22.60
CA LEU A 9 -15.01 -30.46 21.24
C LEU A 9 -15.00 -28.96 20.90
N LEU A 10 -15.51 -28.12 21.79
CA LEU A 10 -15.50 -26.67 21.62
C LEU A 10 -14.06 -26.11 21.61
N LEU A 11 -13.18 -26.64 22.46
CA LEU A 11 -11.77 -26.25 22.49
C LEU A 11 -11.06 -26.62 21.18
N SER A 12 -11.31 -27.82 20.65
CA SER A 12 -10.75 -28.26 19.37
C SER A 12 -11.29 -27.42 18.19
N LEU A 13 -12.57 -27.04 18.23
CA LEU A 13 -13.17 -26.17 17.21
C LEU A 13 -12.59 -24.75 17.26
N ALA A 14 -12.36 -24.21 18.46
CA ALA A 14 -11.70 -22.91 18.65
C ALA A 14 -10.24 -22.94 18.15
N LEU A 15 -9.51 -24.03 18.38
CA LEU A 15 -8.16 -24.24 17.85
C LEU A 15 -8.15 -24.30 16.31
N VAL A 16 -9.10 -25.00 15.68
CA VAL A 16 -9.22 -25.03 14.20
C VAL A 16 -9.58 -23.65 13.63
N LEU A 17 -10.46 -22.90 14.30
CA LEU A 17 -10.83 -21.54 13.89
C LEU A 17 -9.69 -20.52 14.07
N SER A 18 -8.77 -20.73 15.00
CA SER A 18 -7.59 -19.86 15.17
C SER A 18 -6.57 -19.94 14.02
N PHE A 19 -6.62 -21.02 13.22
CA PHE A 19 -5.82 -21.14 11.99
C PHE A 19 -6.42 -20.42 10.78
N ILE A 20 -7.59 -19.79 10.90
CA ILE A 20 -8.13 -18.83 9.91
C ILE A 20 -7.55 -17.43 10.16
N SER A 21 -6.34 -17.36 10.71
CA SER A 21 -5.55 -16.14 10.61
C SER A 21 -5.04 -16.07 9.19
N CYS A 22 -5.56 -15.08 8.44
CA CYS A 22 -5.16 -14.67 7.09
C CYS A 22 -3.86 -15.35 6.65
N ALA A 23 -3.97 -16.33 5.74
CA ALA A 23 -2.81 -16.82 5.02
C ALA A 23 -2.00 -15.59 4.58
N GLN A 24 -0.78 -15.45 5.09
CA GLN A 24 0.12 -14.38 4.68
C GLN A 24 0.20 -14.48 3.17
N MET A 25 -0.42 -13.53 2.46
CA MET A 25 -0.40 -13.52 1.00
C MET A 25 1.06 -13.38 0.56
N THR A 26 1.66 -14.49 0.17
CA THR A 26 3.01 -14.56 -0.38
C THR A 26 2.90 -14.95 -1.85
N GLY A 27 3.35 -14.07 -2.75
CA GLY A 27 3.41 -14.37 -4.19
C GLY A 27 2.64 -13.39 -5.09
N PRO A 28 2.23 -13.82 -6.30
CA PRO A 28 1.68 -12.94 -7.35
C PRO A 28 0.37 -12.24 -6.95
N GLU A 29 -0.39 -12.80 -6.01
CA GLU A 29 -1.59 -12.17 -5.47
C GLU A 29 -1.28 -10.86 -4.74
N LYS A 30 -0.21 -10.84 -3.95
CA LYS A 30 0.25 -9.64 -3.25
C LYS A 30 0.72 -8.58 -4.23
N ASP A 31 1.41 -8.97 -5.31
CA ASP A 31 1.80 -8.06 -6.40
C ASP A 31 0.55 -7.39 -7.01
N VAL A 32 -0.50 -8.17 -7.30
CA VAL A 32 -1.75 -7.66 -7.90
C VAL A 32 -2.46 -6.69 -6.95
N ILE A 33 -2.59 -7.03 -5.67
CA ILE A 33 -3.25 -6.16 -4.68
C ILE A 33 -2.50 -4.84 -4.55
N VAL A 34 -1.16 -4.86 -4.45
CA VAL A 34 -0.36 -3.64 -4.40
C VAL A 34 -0.60 -2.75 -5.63
N LYS A 35 -0.63 -3.33 -6.83
CA LYS A 35 -0.89 -2.59 -8.08
C LYS A 35 -2.28 -1.94 -8.08
N ILE A 36 -3.31 -2.71 -7.72
CA ILE A 36 -4.71 -2.26 -7.74
C ILE A 36 -4.91 -1.17 -6.70
N THR A 37 -4.45 -1.38 -5.46
CA THR A 37 -4.58 -0.40 -4.38
C THR A 37 -3.83 0.89 -4.71
N ALA A 38 -2.62 0.82 -5.25
CA ALA A 38 -1.87 2.00 -5.68
C ALA A 38 -2.63 2.83 -6.74
N ARG A 39 -3.20 2.17 -7.76
CA ARG A 39 -4.00 2.84 -8.79
C ARG A 39 -5.30 3.43 -8.23
N ARG A 40 -5.95 2.73 -7.30
CA ARG A 40 -7.14 3.23 -6.61
C ARG A 40 -6.84 4.50 -5.82
N ILE A 41 -5.78 4.49 -5.00
CA ILE A 41 -5.33 5.66 -4.24
C ILE A 41 -5.05 6.82 -5.19
N ALA A 42 -4.31 6.57 -6.27
CA ALA A 42 -3.99 7.58 -7.28
C ALA A 42 -5.26 8.18 -7.92
N PHE A 43 -6.16 7.33 -8.41
CA PHE A 43 -7.37 7.77 -9.11
C PHE A 43 -8.35 8.52 -8.19
N HIS A 44 -8.61 7.97 -7.00
CA HIS A 44 -9.50 8.58 -6.01
C HIS A 44 -8.92 9.89 -5.46
N GLY A 45 -7.62 9.89 -5.18
CA GLY A 45 -6.93 11.07 -4.72
C GLY A 45 -6.83 12.17 -5.77
N PHE A 46 -6.61 11.82 -7.03
CA PHE A 46 -6.67 12.77 -8.15
C PHE A 46 -8.04 13.44 -8.25
N LYS A 47 -9.14 12.68 -8.09
CA LYS A 47 -10.49 13.27 -8.06
C LYS A 47 -10.71 14.24 -6.90
N THR A 48 -10.04 14.00 -5.78
CA THR A 48 -10.24 14.77 -4.54
C THR A 48 -9.34 16.00 -4.47
N ASN A 49 -8.09 15.89 -4.94
CA ASN A 49 -7.11 16.97 -4.97
C ASN A 49 -6.18 16.82 -6.20
N PRO A 50 -6.63 17.28 -7.39
CA PRO A 50 -5.91 17.06 -8.65
C PRO A 50 -4.48 17.61 -8.65
N ASP A 51 -4.24 18.79 -8.08
CA ASP A 51 -2.93 19.45 -8.10
C ASP A 51 -1.89 18.69 -7.28
N LEU A 52 -2.29 18.27 -6.06
CA LEU A 52 -1.43 17.45 -5.20
C LEU A 52 -1.09 16.13 -5.88
N PHE A 53 -2.11 15.41 -6.39
CA PHE A 53 -1.93 14.08 -6.96
C PHE A 53 -1.23 14.10 -8.32
N THR A 54 -1.34 15.18 -9.10
CA THR A 54 -0.51 15.41 -10.28
C THR A 54 0.97 15.53 -9.91
N SER A 55 1.28 16.32 -8.88
CA SER A 55 2.66 16.50 -8.40
C SER A 55 3.24 15.19 -7.87
N LEU A 56 2.47 14.43 -7.09
CA LEU A 56 2.86 13.11 -6.59
C LEU A 56 3.02 12.10 -7.74
N GLY A 57 2.17 12.16 -8.75
CA GLY A 57 2.27 11.32 -9.95
C GLY A 57 3.57 11.56 -10.72
N LYS A 58 4.01 12.82 -10.84
CA LYS A 58 5.29 13.17 -11.46
C LYS A 58 6.48 12.56 -10.70
N ILE A 59 6.50 12.72 -9.37
CA ILE A 59 7.53 12.12 -8.51
C ILE A 59 7.57 10.59 -8.69
N ALA A 60 6.38 9.95 -8.70
CA ALA A 60 6.26 8.52 -8.89
C ALA A 60 6.77 8.06 -10.27
N LYS A 61 6.45 8.82 -11.31
CA LYS A 61 6.88 8.57 -12.69
C LYS A 61 8.40 8.65 -12.84
N GLU A 62 9.00 9.72 -12.32
CA GLU A 62 10.45 9.94 -12.36
C GLU A 62 11.21 8.81 -11.67
N SER A 63 10.72 8.37 -10.49
CA SER A 63 11.30 7.24 -9.76
C SER A 63 11.12 5.90 -10.50
N CYS A 64 9.96 5.67 -11.14
CA CYS A 64 9.68 4.44 -11.86
C CYS A 64 10.46 4.31 -13.18
N GLN A 65 10.65 5.41 -13.90
CA GLN A 65 11.29 5.41 -15.23
C GLN A 65 12.81 5.59 -15.16
N GLY A 66 13.36 5.94 -13.99
CA GLY A 66 14.79 6.25 -13.85
C GLY A 66 15.24 7.44 -14.69
N LEU A 67 14.32 8.31 -15.12
CA LEU A 67 14.51 9.34 -16.14
C LEU A 67 15.12 10.65 -15.59
N SER A 68 16.03 10.59 -14.64
CA SER A 68 16.65 11.78 -14.05
C SER A 68 18.12 11.54 -13.71
N ASP A 69 18.97 12.54 -13.92
CA ASP A 69 20.32 12.64 -13.33
C ASP A 69 20.27 12.61 -11.78
N GLN A 70 19.06 12.73 -11.20
CA GLN A 70 18.70 12.57 -9.80
C GLN A 70 17.61 11.50 -9.64
N ALA A 71 17.84 10.27 -10.09
CA ALA A 71 16.92 9.16 -9.80
C ALA A 71 16.68 9.05 -8.28
N GLN A 72 15.46 9.38 -7.82
CA GLN A 72 15.08 9.15 -6.44
C GLN A 72 14.68 7.68 -6.29
N PRO A 73 15.35 6.91 -5.41
CA PRO A 73 15.00 5.52 -5.21
C PRO A 73 13.54 5.38 -4.73
N ALA A 74 12.90 4.28 -5.12
CA ALA A 74 11.45 4.10 -4.98
C ALA A 74 10.95 4.19 -3.53
N ASP A 75 11.82 3.91 -2.55
CA ASP A 75 11.57 4.11 -1.12
C ASP A 75 11.39 5.59 -0.74
N ILE A 76 12.17 6.50 -1.33
CA ILE A 76 12.01 7.95 -1.12
C ILE A 76 10.71 8.42 -1.75
N ALA A 77 10.44 8.05 -3.00
CA ALA A 77 9.20 8.43 -3.68
C ALA A 77 7.98 7.91 -2.92
N PHE A 78 8.03 6.66 -2.47
CA PHE A 78 6.98 6.06 -1.64
C PHE A 78 6.78 6.83 -0.35
N LYS A 79 7.85 7.14 0.40
CA LYS A 79 7.77 7.97 1.61
C LYS A 79 7.03 9.28 1.33
N VAL A 80 7.47 10.02 0.31
CA VAL A 80 6.90 11.34 -0.04
C VAL A 80 5.41 11.23 -0.37
N ILE A 81 5.02 10.21 -1.13
CA ILE A 81 3.61 9.97 -1.47
C ILE A 81 2.79 9.67 -0.21
N ILE A 82 3.22 8.71 0.61
CA ILE A 82 2.49 8.32 1.81
C ILE A 82 2.40 9.49 2.81
N GLU A 83 3.51 10.19 3.05
CA GLU A 83 3.56 11.35 3.94
C GLU A 83 2.63 12.46 3.45
N ALA A 84 2.70 12.81 2.17
CA ALA A 84 1.84 13.85 1.59
C ALA A 84 0.36 13.48 1.68
N ILE A 85 -0.02 12.24 1.37
CA ILE A 85 -1.41 11.80 1.48
C ILE A 85 -1.86 11.83 2.94
N THR A 86 -1.05 11.30 3.86
CA THR A 86 -1.40 11.22 5.28
C THR A 86 -1.52 12.60 5.94
N THR A 87 -0.67 13.55 5.57
CA THR A 87 -0.59 14.88 6.21
C THR A 87 -1.45 15.93 5.52
N LYS A 88 -1.69 15.80 4.20
CA LYS A 88 -2.39 16.83 3.40
C LYS A 88 -3.78 16.39 2.95
N SER A 89 -4.10 15.10 2.94
CA SER A 89 -5.45 14.63 2.67
C SER A 89 -6.29 14.59 3.95
N LYS A 90 -7.56 15.02 3.85
CA LYS A 90 -8.57 14.83 4.91
C LYS A 90 -9.49 13.63 4.62
N ASP A 91 -9.17 12.86 3.58
CA ASP A 91 -9.99 11.76 3.11
C ASP A 91 -9.74 10.48 3.93
N ARG A 92 -10.81 9.99 4.58
CA ARG A 92 -10.76 8.78 5.41
C ARG A 92 -10.51 7.51 4.59
N LEU A 93 -11.00 7.44 3.35
CA LEU A 93 -10.78 6.29 2.48
C LEU A 93 -9.33 6.22 2.05
N LEU A 94 -8.73 7.36 1.70
CA LEU A 94 -7.29 7.41 1.42
C LEU A 94 -6.46 7.03 2.64
N ALA A 95 -6.83 7.50 3.82
CA ALA A 95 -6.13 7.12 5.05
C ALA A 95 -6.20 5.60 5.29
N GLN A 96 -7.36 4.97 5.06
CA GLN A 96 -7.52 3.53 5.18
C GLN A 96 -6.70 2.76 4.14
N ASP A 97 -6.78 3.14 2.86
CA ASP A 97 -6.02 2.49 1.78
C ASP A 97 -4.50 2.57 2.03
N ILE A 98 -4.03 3.68 2.63
CA ILE A 98 -2.64 3.89 3.04
C ILE A 98 -2.26 2.97 4.21
N GLN A 99 -3.13 2.80 5.20
CA GLN A 99 -2.89 1.85 6.29
C GLN A 99 -2.83 0.42 5.77
N ASP A 100 -3.75 0.05 4.89
CA ASP A 100 -3.85 -1.29 4.32
C ASP A 100 -2.61 -1.62 3.48
N ILE A 101 -2.12 -0.69 2.66
CA ILE A 101 -0.92 -0.92 1.85
C ILE A 101 0.35 -1.05 2.72
N VAL A 102 0.48 -0.23 3.77
CA VAL A 102 1.61 -0.27 4.71
C VAL A 102 1.63 -1.61 5.46
N ALA A 103 0.46 -2.06 5.94
CA ALA A 103 0.30 -3.34 6.60
C ALA A 103 0.56 -4.51 5.64
N LEU A 104 0.03 -4.46 4.42
CA LEU A 104 0.22 -5.48 3.40
C LEU A 104 1.70 -5.66 3.05
N ILE A 105 2.42 -4.56 2.79
CA ILE A 105 3.84 -4.60 2.48
C ILE A 105 4.66 -5.03 3.72
N GLY A 106 4.19 -4.71 4.92
CA GLY A 106 4.88 -5.01 6.18
C GLY A 106 6.00 -4.01 6.49
N ILE A 107 5.79 -2.76 6.12
CA ILE A 107 6.68 -1.63 6.40
C ILE A 107 6.21 -0.85 7.61
N LYS A 108 7.14 -0.14 8.25
CA LYS A 108 6.86 0.75 9.36
C LYS A 108 7.54 2.10 9.09
N PHE A 109 6.89 3.16 9.55
CA PHE A 109 7.46 4.49 9.58
C PHE A 109 7.85 4.84 11.02
N ASP A 110 8.97 5.52 11.19
CA ASP A 110 9.27 6.22 12.46
C ASP A 110 8.48 7.53 12.57
N ALA A 111 8.67 8.27 13.67
CA ALA A 111 8.02 9.55 13.90
C ALA A 111 8.40 10.65 12.87
N ALA A 112 9.51 10.47 12.15
CA ALA A 112 9.99 11.36 11.09
C ALA A 112 9.64 10.84 9.67
N PHE A 113 8.72 9.87 9.57
CA PHE A 113 8.34 9.18 8.33
C PHE A 113 9.51 8.46 7.62
N THR A 114 10.57 8.09 8.34
CA THR A 114 11.64 7.25 7.78
C THR A 114 11.17 5.80 7.69
N LEU A 115 11.40 5.15 6.56
CA LEU A 115 11.09 3.73 6.36
C LEU A 115 12.05 2.86 7.19
N LEU A 116 11.51 2.00 8.04
CA LEU A 116 12.27 1.09 8.89
C LEU A 116 12.23 -0.36 8.37
N GLY A 117 13.35 -1.07 8.50
CA GLY A 117 13.42 -2.51 8.23
C GLY A 117 13.12 -2.89 6.78
N LEU A 118 13.67 -2.12 5.83
CA LEU A 118 13.51 -2.33 4.41
C LEU A 118 14.34 -3.53 3.93
N THR A 119 13.68 -4.58 3.46
CA THR A 119 14.30 -5.74 2.83
C THR A 119 14.13 -5.67 1.31
N PRO A 120 14.93 -6.40 0.51
CA PRO A 120 14.78 -6.44 -0.95
C PRO A 120 13.35 -6.79 -1.40
N ASP A 121 12.69 -7.74 -0.72
CA ASP A 121 11.30 -8.11 -1.00
C ASP A 121 10.33 -6.95 -0.76
N LYS A 122 10.50 -6.18 0.33
CA LYS A 122 9.68 -5.00 0.60
C LYS A 122 9.94 -3.90 -0.42
N LEU A 123 11.20 -3.71 -0.82
CA LEU A 123 11.57 -2.74 -1.85
C LEU A 123 10.90 -3.08 -3.18
N LYS A 124 10.82 -4.37 -3.56
CA LYS A 124 10.06 -4.80 -4.76
C LYS A 124 8.61 -4.31 -4.71
N PHE A 125 7.90 -4.51 -3.60
CA PHE A 125 6.52 -4.06 -3.46
C PHE A 125 6.39 -2.53 -3.44
N ILE A 126 7.35 -1.83 -2.83
CA ILE A 126 7.40 -0.37 -2.86
C ILE A 126 7.55 0.14 -4.30
N THR A 127 8.49 -0.40 -5.07
CA THR A 127 8.67 -0.05 -6.48
C THR A 127 7.40 -0.33 -7.28
N LEU A 128 6.77 -1.49 -7.03
CA LEU A 128 5.51 -1.87 -7.66
C LEU A 128 4.39 -0.87 -7.38
N PHE A 129 4.29 -0.41 -6.12
CA PHE A 129 3.34 0.62 -5.71
C PHE A 129 3.60 1.92 -6.45
N VAL A 130 4.83 2.44 -6.40
CA VAL A 130 5.20 3.74 -6.99
C VAL A 130 4.90 3.76 -8.49
N CYS A 131 5.34 2.73 -9.22
CA CYS A 131 5.05 2.61 -10.64
C CYS A 131 3.55 2.53 -10.94
N SER A 132 2.79 1.78 -10.14
CA SER A 132 1.35 1.62 -10.34
C SER A 132 0.56 2.88 -9.97
N PHE A 133 1.03 3.61 -8.95
CA PHE A 133 0.48 4.90 -8.57
C PHE A 133 0.62 5.91 -9.71
N SER A 134 1.82 6.01 -10.31
CA SER A 134 2.06 6.84 -11.51
C SER A 134 1.08 6.52 -12.63
N GLN A 135 0.92 5.23 -12.97
CA GLN A 135 -0.03 4.79 -14.00
C GLN A 135 -1.48 5.15 -13.66
N GLY A 136 -1.84 5.09 -12.38
CA GLY A 136 -3.17 5.49 -11.91
C GLY A 136 -3.45 6.98 -12.12
N ILE A 137 -2.45 7.84 -11.92
CA ILE A 137 -2.56 9.28 -12.20
C ILE A 137 -2.69 9.55 -13.69
N GLU A 138 -1.84 8.92 -14.51
CA GLU A 138 -1.88 9.08 -15.97
C GLU A 138 -3.25 8.68 -16.54
N ALA A 139 -3.80 7.55 -16.06
CA ALA A 139 -5.14 7.11 -16.45
C ALA A 139 -6.22 8.09 -15.99
N ALA A 140 -6.13 8.63 -14.77
CA ALA A 140 -7.09 9.62 -14.26
C ALA A 140 -7.09 10.90 -15.11
N GLN A 141 -5.91 11.40 -15.48
CA GLN A 141 -5.76 12.59 -16.32
C GLN A 141 -6.39 12.40 -17.70
N GLN A 142 -6.22 11.22 -18.31
CA GLN A 142 -6.85 10.89 -19.60
C GLN A 142 -8.38 10.86 -19.54
N THR A 143 -8.97 10.55 -18.38
CA THR A 143 -10.44 10.54 -18.23
C THR A 143 -11.06 11.91 -17.94
N THR A 144 -10.24 12.94 -17.72
CA THR A 144 -10.72 14.28 -17.31
C THR A 144 -10.49 15.35 -18.40
N ASN A 145 -9.76 15.00 -19.46
CA ASN A 145 -9.55 15.81 -20.67
C ASN A 145 -10.50 15.37 -21.78
#